data_AF-A0A527Q1W7-F1
#
_entry.id   AF-A0A527Q1W7-F1
#
_cell.length_a   1.000
_cell.length_b   1.000
_cell.length_c   1.000
_cell.angle_alpha   90.00
_cell.angle_beta   90.00
_cell.angle_gamma   90.00
#
_symmetry.space_group_name_H-M   'P 1'
#
loop_
_entity.id
_entity.type
_entity.pdbx_description
1 polymer ?
#
loop_
_entity_poly.entity_id
_entity_poly.type
_entity_poly.pdbx_seq_one_letter_code
_entity_poly.pdbx_strand_id
1 'polypeptide(L)'
;TDNLQGIPVATTIAEMIRAKIKAETGLTASAGVSYNKFLAKLASGQNKPDGLFVITPKQGPAFVEALPVRKFHGVGPATADKMARLGIETGADLRAQSLAFLEEKFGKAGPYYYWIARGIDERPVRADRERKSVGAEDTFASDLFDLESARKELAPLVGKVWRYCEERSIQGRTVTLKVKFADFQQIT
;
A
#
# COMPACT_ATOMS: atom_id res chain seq x y z
N THR A 1 -11.53 -16.66 0.27
CA THR A 1 -11.32 -16.54 -1.18
C THR A 1 -11.40 -17.93 -1.75
N ASP A 2 -12.13 -18.09 -2.84
CA ASP A 2 -12.34 -19.40 -3.45
C ASP A 2 -11.24 -19.71 -4.48
N ASN A 3 -10.85 -20.98 -4.57
CA ASN A 3 -9.90 -21.44 -5.56
C ASN A 3 -10.61 -21.72 -6.89
N LEU A 4 -10.79 -20.69 -7.70
CA LEU A 4 -11.54 -20.75 -8.95
C LEU A 4 -11.00 -21.77 -9.96
N GLN A 5 -9.70 -22.10 -9.90
CA GLN A 5 -9.05 -23.03 -10.83
C GLN A 5 -8.82 -24.42 -10.21
N GLY A 6 -9.16 -24.62 -8.94
CA GLY A 6 -8.90 -25.88 -8.24
C GLY A 6 -7.42 -26.25 -8.07
N ILE A 7 -6.48 -25.31 -8.30
CA ILE A 7 -5.04 -25.58 -8.21
C ILE A 7 -4.60 -25.48 -6.74
N PRO A 8 -4.12 -26.55 -6.10
CA PRO A 8 -3.86 -26.56 -4.66
C PRO A 8 -2.59 -25.81 -4.26
N VAL A 9 -1.65 -25.61 -5.19
CA VAL A 9 -0.35 -24.98 -4.93
C VAL A 9 -0.35 -23.54 -5.44
N ALA A 10 -0.35 -22.57 -4.53
CA ALA A 10 -0.37 -21.16 -4.85
C ALA A 10 0.85 -20.69 -5.68
N THR A 11 2.02 -21.32 -5.49
CA THR A 11 3.23 -21.03 -6.29
C THR A 11 3.01 -21.31 -7.77
N THR A 12 2.35 -22.42 -8.12
CA THR A 12 2.03 -22.77 -9.50
C THR A 12 1.14 -21.71 -10.15
N ILE A 13 0.12 -21.23 -9.43
CA ILE A 13 -0.76 -20.14 -9.92
C ILE A 13 0.06 -18.86 -10.16
N ALA A 14 0.95 -18.51 -9.25
CA ALA A 14 1.79 -17.32 -9.38
C ALA A 14 2.76 -17.40 -10.58
N GLU A 15 3.35 -18.57 -10.85
CA GLU A 15 4.17 -18.81 -12.04
C GLU A 15 3.36 -18.67 -13.34
N MET A 16 2.18 -19.28 -13.39
CA MET A 16 1.26 -19.19 -14.53
C MET A 16 0.88 -17.73 -14.82
N ILE A 17 0.54 -16.95 -13.79
CA ILE A 17 0.20 -15.53 -13.94
C ILE A 17 1.40 -14.75 -14.48
N ARG A 18 2.61 -14.97 -13.95
CA ARG A 18 3.82 -14.29 -14.42
C ARG A 18 4.13 -14.61 -15.89
N ALA A 19 4.04 -15.88 -16.28
CA ALA A 19 4.23 -16.31 -17.65
C ALA A 19 3.19 -15.67 -18.60
N LYS A 20 1.92 -15.64 -18.17
CA LYS A 20 0.84 -15.00 -18.93
C LYS A 20 1.06 -13.49 -19.11
N ILE A 21 1.44 -12.77 -18.05
CA ILE A 21 1.78 -11.34 -18.13
C ILE A 21 2.90 -11.11 -19.17
N LYS A 22 3.96 -11.93 -19.14
CA LYS A 22 5.07 -11.82 -20.09
C LYS A 22 4.64 -12.09 -21.53
N ALA A 23 3.83 -13.13 -21.74
CA ALA A 23 3.34 -13.51 -23.07
C ALA A 23 2.41 -12.44 -23.67
N GLU A 24 1.51 -11.86 -22.88
CA GLU A 24 0.50 -10.92 -23.37
C GLU A 24 1.01 -9.48 -23.50
N THR A 25 1.94 -9.07 -22.63
CA THR A 25 2.34 -7.65 -22.52
C THR A 25 3.81 -7.41 -22.85
N GLY A 26 4.63 -8.46 -22.94
CA GLY A 26 6.09 -8.34 -23.03
C GLY A 26 6.78 -7.90 -21.73
N LEU A 27 6.03 -7.59 -20.67
CA LEU A 27 6.54 -7.12 -19.38
C LEU A 27 6.77 -8.28 -18.40
N THR A 28 7.80 -8.17 -17.55
CA THR A 28 8.04 -9.12 -16.45
C THR A 28 7.31 -8.71 -15.18
N ALA A 29 6.95 -9.67 -14.33
CA ALA A 29 6.35 -9.42 -13.03
C ALA A 29 7.00 -10.27 -11.94
N SER A 30 7.10 -9.73 -10.72
CA SER A 30 7.51 -10.49 -9.54
C SER A 30 6.31 -10.84 -8.67
N ALA A 31 6.37 -12.00 -8.02
CA ALA A 31 5.28 -12.51 -7.18
C ALA A 31 5.77 -12.92 -5.78
N GLY A 32 4.91 -12.74 -4.79
CA GLY A 32 5.14 -13.18 -3.43
C GLY A 32 3.98 -14.05 -2.97
N VAL A 33 4.28 -15.22 -2.42
CA VAL A 33 3.28 -16.17 -1.93
C VAL A 33 3.46 -16.36 -0.42
N SER A 34 2.38 -16.19 0.33
CA SER A 34 2.34 -16.49 1.77
C SER A 34 0.90 -16.69 2.23
N TYR A 35 0.72 -16.94 3.53
CA TYR A 35 -0.57 -17.25 4.16
C TYR A 35 -1.35 -16.00 4.60
N ASN A 36 -0.79 -14.80 4.43
CA ASN A 36 -1.50 -13.53 4.62
C ASN A 36 -0.95 -12.43 3.71
N LYS A 37 -1.70 -11.32 3.60
CA LYS A 37 -1.40 -10.20 2.69
C LYS A 37 -0.10 -9.49 3.04
N PHE A 38 0.16 -9.27 4.33
CA PHE A 38 1.37 -8.62 4.81
C PHE A 38 2.63 -9.38 4.36
N LEU A 39 2.71 -10.68 4.65
CA LEU A 39 3.85 -11.52 4.27
C LEU A 39 3.95 -11.72 2.76
N ALA A 40 2.83 -11.89 2.05
CA ALA A 40 2.85 -11.99 0.59
C ALA A 40 3.41 -10.70 -0.05
N LYS A 41 3.10 -9.52 0.51
CA LYS A 41 3.65 -8.23 0.05
C LYS A 41 5.14 -8.08 0.37
N LEU A 42 5.61 -8.63 1.48
CA LEU A 42 7.05 -8.68 1.80
C LEU A 42 7.80 -9.63 0.88
N ALA A 43 7.23 -10.81 0.62
CA ALA A 43 7.79 -11.83 -0.26
C ALA A 43 8.00 -11.30 -1.68
N SER A 44 7.02 -10.56 -2.23
CA SER A 44 7.10 -10.04 -3.61
C SER A 44 8.23 -9.03 -3.84
N GLY A 45 8.86 -8.52 -2.77
CA GLY A 45 10.01 -7.62 -2.84
C GLY A 45 11.38 -8.31 -2.77
N GLN A 46 11.45 -9.59 -2.39
CA GLN A 46 12.74 -10.24 -2.06
C GLN A 46 13.57 -10.57 -3.30
N ASN A 47 12.96 -11.22 -4.29
CA ASN A 47 13.65 -11.67 -5.51
C ASN A 47 13.32 -10.78 -6.72
N LYS A 48 13.28 -9.46 -6.53
CA LYS A 48 13.11 -8.55 -7.67
C LYS A 48 14.44 -8.37 -8.43
N PRO A 49 14.44 -8.20 -9.76
CA PRO A 49 13.28 -8.23 -10.68
C PRO A 49 12.91 -9.66 -11.12
N ASP A 50 11.71 -9.82 -11.71
CA ASP A 50 11.21 -11.07 -12.31
C ASP A 50 11.36 -12.36 -11.47
N GLY A 51 11.36 -12.25 -10.14
CA GLY A 51 11.40 -13.42 -9.27
C GLY A 51 10.08 -13.74 -8.58
N LEU A 52 10.04 -14.95 -8.03
CA LEU A 52 9.01 -15.44 -7.14
C LEU A 52 9.65 -15.80 -5.80
N PHE A 53 9.00 -15.45 -4.70
CA PHE A 53 9.45 -15.83 -3.36
C PHE A 53 8.28 -16.31 -2.50
N VAL A 54 8.52 -17.33 -1.68
CA VAL A 54 7.51 -17.96 -0.82
C VAL A 54 7.92 -17.82 0.63
N ILE A 55 7.02 -17.30 1.47
CA ILE A 55 7.17 -17.31 2.93
C ILE A 55 6.13 -18.27 3.49
N THR A 56 6.59 -19.40 4.03
CA THR A 56 5.71 -20.42 4.62
C THR A 56 5.32 -20.06 6.07
N PRO A 57 4.27 -20.67 6.65
CA PRO A 57 3.91 -20.48 8.06
C PRO A 57 5.06 -20.74 9.05
N LYS A 58 5.94 -21.71 8.74
CA LYS A 58 7.12 -22.01 9.56
C LYS A 58 8.18 -20.90 9.51
N GLN A 59 8.29 -20.20 8.38
CA GLN A 59 9.26 -19.14 8.17
C GLN A 59 8.76 -17.76 8.62
N GLY A 60 7.45 -17.52 8.53
CA GLY A 60 6.82 -16.20 8.71
C GLY A 60 7.29 -15.43 9.95
N PRO A 61 7.12 -15.96 11.17
CA PRO A 61 7.51 -15.26 12.39
C PRO A 61 8.99 -14.85 12.41
N ALA A 62 9.92 -15.78 12.19
CA ALA A 62 11.36 -15.50 12.18
C ALA A 62 11.75 -14.53 11.06
N PHE A 63 11.10 -14.64 9.89
CA PHE A 63 11.32 -13.74 8.77
C PHE A 63 10.94 -12.29 9.12
N VAL A 64 9.83 -12.09 9.83
CA VAL A 64 9.40 -10.77 10.28
C VAL A 64 10.37 -10.20 11.30
N GLU A 65 10.77 -10.99 12.29
CA GLU A 65 11.67 -10.55 13.37
C GLU A 65 13.00 -10.00 12.84
N ALA A 66 13.59 -10.66 11.83
CA ALA A 66 14.88 -10.30 11.26
C ALA A 66 14.86 -9.04 10.37
N LEU A 67 13.68 -8.51 10.02
CA LEU A 67 13.55 -7.41 9.08
C LEU A 67 13.47 -6.04 9.78
N PRO A 68 14.08 -4.99 9.19
CA PRO A 68 13.84 -3.63 9.61
C PRO A 68 12.35 -3.24 9.47
N VAL A 69 11.76 -2.58 10.47
CA VAL A 69 10.34 -2.18 10.46
C VAL A 69 9.98 -1.26 9.29
N ARG A 70 10.94 -0.49 8.77
CA ARG A 70 10.77 0.35 7.57
C ARG A 70 10.42 -0.43 6.30
N LYS A 71 10.64 -1.76 6.28
CA LYS A 71 10.23 -2.63 5.17
C LYS A 71 8.78 -3.09 5.30
N PHE A 72 8.13 -2.87 6.44
CA PHE A 72 6.78 -3.37 6.70
C PHE A 72 5.75 -2.53 5.94
N HIS A 73 4.82 -3.21 5.28
CA HIS A 73 3.70 -2.54 4.64
C HIS A 73 2.90 -1.77 5.69
N GLY A 74 2.67 -0.46 5.48
CA GLY A 74 1.98 0.41 6.44
C GLY A 74 2.90 1.11 7.46
N VAL A 75 4.22 0.92 7.34
CA VAL A 75 5.23 1.73 8.05
C VAL A 75 5.92 2.63 7.02
N GLY A 76 5.46 3.89 6.94
CA GLY A 76 6.11 4.92 6.11
C GLY A 76 7.28 5.61 6.84
N PRO A 77 8.00 6.53 6.18
CA PRO A 77 9.17 7.20 6.75
C PRO A 77 8.90 7.84 8.13
N ALA A 78 7.83 8.63 8.25
CA ALA A 78 7.48 9.28 9.52
C ALA A 78 7.17 8.29 10.65
N THR A 79 6.52 7.16 10.33
CA THR A 79 6.26 6.10 11.31
C THR A 79 7.55 5.38 11.70
N ALA A 80 8.43 5.09 10.73
CA ALA A 80 9.72 4.47 10.98
C ALA A 80 10.60 5.36 11.88
N ASP A 81 10.63 6.67 11.64
CA ASP A 81 11.37 7.62 12.48
C ASP A 81 10.81 7.67 13.91
N LYS A 82 9.48 7.63 14.04
CA LYS A 82 8.81 7.53 15.35
C LYS A 82 9.15 6.22 16.06
N MET A 83 9.15 5.10 15.35
CA MET A 83 9.55 3.79 15.89
C MET A 83 11.02 3.80 16.35
N ALA A 84 11.93 4.35 15.53
CA ALA A 84 13.35 4.46 15.87
C ALA A 84 13.58 5.30 17.15
N ARG A 85 12.87 6.41 17.33
CA ARG A 85 12.91 7.21 18.58
C ARG A 85 12.41 6.45 19.81
N LEU A 86 11.63 5.39 19.62
CA LEU A 86 11.16 4.50 20.68
C LEU A 86 12.04 3.24 20.82
N GLY A 87 13.17 3.16 20.12
CA GLY A 87 14.07 2.01 20.13
C GLY A 87 13.56 0.81 19.34
N ILE A 88 12.65 1.02 18.38
CA ILE A 88 12.06 -0.03 17.56
C ILE A 88 12.62 0.07 16.14
N GLU A 89 13.59 -0.76 15.80
CA GLU A 89 14.23 -0.76 14.48
C GLU A 89 13.90 -2.01 13.66
N THR A 90 13.68 -3.13 14.35
CA THR A 90 13.46 -4.46 13.75
C THR A 90 12.09 -5.02 14.10
N GLY A 91 11.66 -6.04 13.37
CA GLY A 91 10.45 -6.79 13.72
C GLY A 91 10.55 -7.44 15.10
N ALA A 92 11.74 -7.82 15.54
CA ALA A 92 11.97 -8.35 16.89
C ALA A 92 11.68 -7.29 17.96
N ASP A 93 12.19 -6.07 17.78
CA ASP A 93 11.92 -4.96 18.70
C ASP A 93 10.43 -4.63 18.77
N LEU A 94 9.77 -4.63 17.60
CA LEU A 94 8.33 -4.38 17.50
C LEU A 94 7.51 -5.49 18.16
N ARG A 95 7.93 -6.75 18.01
CA ARG A 95 7.30 -7.91 18.65
C ARG A 95 7.42 -7.85 20.16
N ALA A 96 8.53 -7.35 20.70
CA ALA A 96 8.77 -7.20 22.13
C ALA A 96 7.83 -6.19 22.81
N GLN A 97 7.20 -5.29 22.05
CA GLN A 97 6.25 -4.32 22.61
C GLN A 97 4.90 -4.93 22.95
N SER A 98 4.27 -4.41 24.01
CA SER A 98 2.91 -4.77 24.38
C SER A 98 1.88 -4.12 23.45
N LEU A 99 0.70 -4.73 23.34
CA LEU A 99 -0.42 -4.16 22.59
C LEU A 99 -0.79 -2.76 23.12
N ALA A 100 -0.90 -2.62 24.44
CA ALA A 100 -1.23 -1.35 25.10
C ALA A 100 -0.22 -0.25 24.77
N PHE A 101 1.08 -0.56 24.78
CA PHE A 101 2.12 0.40 24.38
C PHE A 101 1.95 0.84 22.93
N LEU A 102 1.71 -0.10 22.01
CA LEU A 102 1.54 0.23 20.59
C LEU A 102 0.25 1.01 20.33
N GLU A 103 -0.83 0.73 21.06
CA GLU A 103 -2.07 1.52 21.01
C GLU A 103 -1.85 2.95 21.53
N GLU A 104 -1.13 3.10 22.65
CA GLU A 104 -0.80 4.42 23.21
C GLU A 104 0.05 5.24 22.23
N LYS A 105 1.09 4.62 21.63
CA LYS A 105 2.02 5.34 20.76
C LYS A 105 1.51 5.51 19.33
N PHE A 106 0.72 4.58 18.78
CA PHE A 106 0.32 4.58 17.36
C PHE A 106 -1.20 4.62 17.13
N GLY A 107 -1.99 4.73 18.19
CA GLY A 107 -3.46 4.80 18.12
C GLY A 107 -4.04 3.60 17.38
N LYS A 108 -4.91 3.87 16.40
CA LYS A 108 -5.59 2.85 15.60
C LYS A 108 -4.64 1.93 14.81
N ALA A 109 -3.40 2.34 14.58
CA ALA A 109 -2.40 1.52 13.90
C ALA A 109 -1.65 0.57 14.86
N GLY A 110 -1.72 0.81 16.18
CA GLY A 110 -1.05 0.00 17.20
C GLY A 110 -1.38 -1.49 17.11
N PRO A 111 -2.66 -1.89 17.07
CA PRO A 111 -3.03 -3.29 16.94
C PRO A 111 -2.52 -3.92 15.64
N TYR A 112 -2.51 -3.17 14.54
CA TYR A 112 -1.95 -3.64 13.29
C TYR A 112 -0.45 -3.96 13.42
N TYR A 113 0.33 -3.05 14.01
CA TYR A 113 1.77 -3.27 14.24
C TYR A 113 2.05 -4.45 15.19
N TYR A 114 1.24 -4.60 16.23
CA TYR A 114 1.35 -5.70 17.18
C TYR A 114 1.20 -7.07 16.49
N TRP A 115 0.20 -7.22 15.62
CA TRP A 115 -0.11 -8.50 14.96
C TRP A 115 0.84 -8.83 13.80
N ILE A 116 1.19 -7.85 12.96
CA ILE A 116 2.09 -8.13 11.83
C ILE A 116 3.50 -8.50 12.31
N ALA A 117 3.95 -7.96 13.45
CA ALA A 117 5.22 -8.33 14.08
C ALA A 117 5.27 -9.80 14.51
N ARG A 118 4.10 -10.44 14.64
CA ARG A 118 3.91 -11.87 14.94
C ARG A 118 3.58 -12.69 13.69
N GLY A 119 3.67 -12.08 12.50
CA GLY A 119 3.33 -12.71 11.23
C GLY A 119 1.83 -12.96 11.06
N ILE A 120 0.97 -12.22 11.79
CA ILE A 120 -0.49 -12.38 11.77
C ILE A 120 -1.12 -11.18 11.05
N ASP A 121 -1.94 -11.44 10.04
CA ASP A 121 -2.74 -10.45 9.33
C ASP A 121 -4.01 -11.11 8.78
N GLU A 122 -5.14 -10.89 9.45
CA GLU A 122 -6.44 -11.48 9.11
C GLU A 122 -7.24 -10.68 8.09
N ARG A 123 -6.66 -9.58 7.55
CA ARG A 123 -7.38 -8.76 6.58
C ARG A 123 -7.69 -9.61 5.34
N PRO A 124 -8.96 -9.74 4.92
CA PRO A 124 -9.29 -10.52 3.75
C PRO A 124 -8.74 -9.85 2.48
N VAL A 125 -8.48 -10.69 1.47
CA VAL A 125 -8.37 -10.21 0.09
C VAL A 125 -9.78 -9.81 -0.34
N ARG A 126 -9.94 -8.54 -0.68
CA ARG A 126 -11.19 -7.99 -1.26
C ARG A 126 -10.93 -7.79 -2.74
N ALA A 127 -11.43 -8.71 -3.57
CA ALA A 127 -11.26 -8.65 -5.02
C ALA A 127 -11.96 -7.41 -5.59
N ASP A 128 -13.18 -7.17 -5.14
CA ASP A 128 -13.98 -6.02 -5.52
C ASP A 128 -13.95 -4.96 -4.42
N ARG A 129 -13.57 -3.74 -4.80
CA ARG A 129 -13.68 -2.56 -3.94
C ARG A 129 -14.21 -1.41 -4.76
N GLU A 130 -15.38 -0.94 -4.38
CA GLU A 130 -15.92 0.29 -4.92
C GLU A 130 -14.97 1.46 -4.60
N ARG A 131 -14.59 2.17 -5.65
CA ARG A 131 -13.81 3.41 -5.53
C ARG A 131 -14.67 4.43 -4.78
N LYS A 132 -14.11 5.04 -3.74
CA LYS A 132 -14.83 6.01 -2.88
C LYS A 132 -14.53 7.47 -3.21
N SER A 133 -13.54 7.72 -4.05
CA SER A 133 -13.17 9.07 -4.49
C SER A 133 -12.46 9.02 -5.86
N VAL A 134 -12.66 10.08 -6.63
CA VAL A 134 -11.95 10.36 -7.89
C VAL A 134 -11.34 11.74 -7.73
N GLY A 135 -10.05 11.87 -8.03
CA GLY A 135 -9.33 13.13 -7.91
C GLY A 135 -8.26 13.23 -8.99
N ALA A 136 -7.97 14.46 -9.38
CA ALA A 136 -6.85 14.82 -10.23
C ALA A 136 -6.12 15.98 -9.56
N GLU A 137 -4.80 15.88 -9.49
CA GLU A 137 -3.93 16.87 -8.85
C GLU A 137 -2.73 17.11 -9.76
N ASP A 138 -2.18 18.31 -9.71
CA ASP A 138 -0.93 18.65 -10.39
C ASP A 138 -0.02 19.45 -9.46
N THR A 139 1.29 19.30 -9.63
CA THR A 139 2.29 20.14 -8.98
C THR A 139 2.94 20.96 -10.08
N PHE A 140 2.71 22.27 -10.05
CA PHE A 140 3.15 23.17 -11.11
C PHE A 140 4.67 23.36 -11.10
N ALA A 141 5.23 23.69 -12.28
CA ALA A 141 6.66 23.99 -12.42
C ALA A 141 7.05 25.31 -11.74
N SER A 142 6.10 26.23 -11.58
CA SER A 142 6.24 27.51 -10.88
C SER A 142 5.03 27.75 -10.00
N ASP A 143 5.25 28.35 -8.83
CA ASP A 143 4.17 28.73 -7.92
C ASP A 143 3.21 29.74 -8.58
N LEU A 144 1.92 29.59 -8.26
CA LEU A 144 0.87 30.48 -8.72
C LEU A 144 0.51 31.44 -7.59
N PHE A 145 0.56 32.75 -7.88
CA PHE A 145 0.33 33.80 -6.88
C PHE A 145 -1.00 34.53 -7.06
N ASP A 146 -1.78 34.19 -8.09
CA ASP A 146 -3.05 34.83 -8.39
C ASP A 146 -4.15 33.80 -8.69
N LEU A 147 -5.40 34.21 -8.42
CA LEU A 147 -6.57 33.36 -8.53
C LEU A 147 -6.89 32.98 -9.98
N GLU A 148 -6.60 33.86 -10.95
CA GLU A 148 -6.93 33.61 -12.35
C GLU A 148 -6.04 32.51 -12.94
N SER A 149 -4.74 32.54 -12.64
CA SER A 149 -3.81 31.46 -12.99
C SER A 149 -4.23 30.15 -12.32
N ALA A 150 -4.59 30.17 -11.04
CA ALA A 150 -5.06 28.97 -10.34
C ALA A 150 -6.37 28.41 -10.96
N ARG A 151 -7.31 29.26 -11.40
CA ARG A 151 -8.53 28.82 -12.09
C ARG A 151 -8.23 28.17 -13.43
N LYS A 152 -7.30 28.72 -14.20
CA LYS A 152 -6.87 28.16 -15.50
C LYS A 152 -6.29 26.76 -15.32
N GLU A 153 -5.45 26.56 -14.32
CA GLU A 153 -4.86 25.25 -14.02
C GLU A 153 -5.85 24.26 -13.40
N LEU A 154 -6.88 24.75 -12.71
CA LEU A 154 -7.93 23.89 -12.15
C LEU A 154 -8.83 23.28 -13.25
N ALA A 155 -9.08 24.02 -14.34
CA ALA A 155 -9.96 23.56 -15.42
C ALA A 155 -9.59 22.19 -16.02
N PRO A 156 -8.32 21.90 -16.40
CA PRO A 156 -7.95 20.58 -16.91
C PRO A 156 -8.09 19.47 -15.85
N LEU A 157 -7.90 19.77 -14.57
CA LEU A 157 -8.10 18.80 -13.48
C LEU A 157 -9.58 18.45 -13.30
N VAL A 158 -10.46 19.45 -13.33
CA VAL A 158 -11.91 19.24 -13.34
C VAL A 158 -12.31 18.40 -14.54
N GLY A 159 -11.79 18.70 -15.74
CA GLY A 159 -12.05 17.92 -16.95
C GLY A 159 -11.64 16.45 -16.83
N LYS A 160 -10.48 16.15 -16.22
CA LYS A 160 -10.01 14.78 -15.95
C LYS A 160 -10.97 14.03 -15.01
N VAL A 161 -11.38 14.67 -13.91
CA VAL A 161 -12.32 14.07 -12.95
C VAL A 161 -13.69 13.84 -13.58
N TRP A 162 -14.22 14.84 -14.30
CA TRP A 162 -15.52 14.76 -14.96
C TRP A 162 -15.57 13.64 -16.00
N ARG A 163 -14.56 13.59 -16.89
CA ARG A 163 -14.47 12.53 -17.92
C ARG A 163 -14.44 11.14 -17.31
N TYR A 164 -13.65 10.94 -16.25
CA TYR A 164 -13.62 9.66 -15.54
C TYR A 164 -15.00 9.29 -14.96
N CYS A 165 -15.71 10.28 -14.42
CA CYS A 165 -17.06 10.07 -13.88
C CYS A 165 -18.07 9.68 -14.98
N GLU A 166 -18.06 10.36 -16.13
CA GLU A 166 -18.92 10.05 -17.28
C GLU A 166 -18.64 8.66 -17.85
N GLU A 167 -17.37 8.35 -18.16
CA GLU A 167 -16.95 7.06 -18.73
C GLU A 167 -17.32 5.87 -17.84
N ARG A 168 -17.36 6.07 -16.52
CA ARG A 168 -17.71 5.05 -15.54
C ARG A 168 -19.14 5.14 -15.04
N SER A 169 -19.93 6.11 -15.53
CA SER A 169 -21.29 6.39 -15.09
C SER A 169 -21.42 6.49 -13.56
N ILE A 170 -20.48 7.19 -12.91
CA ILE A 170 -20.45 7.40 -11.46
C ILE A 170 -20.71 8.87 -11.11
N GLN A 171 -21.28 9.11 -9.93
CA GLN A 171 -21.55 10.44 -9.40
C GLN A 171 -20.85 10.66 -8.06
N GLY A 172 -20.41 11.90 -7.82
CA GLY A 172 -19.81 12.30 -6.54
C GLY A 172 -20.81 13.02 -5.65
N ARG A 173 -20.75 12.78 -4.34
CA ARG A 173 -21.57 13.50 -3.34
C ARG A 173 -20.93 14.81 -2.87
N THR A 174 -19.60 14.87 -2.89
CA THR A 174 -18.82 15.96 -2.30
C THR A 174 -17.67 16.30 -3.23
N VAL A 175 -17.41 17.60 -3.40
CA VAL A 175 -16.23 18.12 -4.09
C VAL A 175 -15.26 18.65 -3.05
N THR A 176 -14.01 18.22 -3.13
CA THR A 176 -12.92 18.66 -2.26
C THR A 176 -11.88 19.35 -3.12
N LEU A 177 -11.55 20.61 -2.80
CA LEU A 177 -10.45 21.33 -3.44
C LEU A 177 -9.22 21.17 -2.57
N LYS A 178 -8.13 20.68 -3.16
CA LYS A 178 -6.85 20.56 -2.47
C LYS A 178 -5.85 21.58 -3.01
N VAL A 179 -5.29 22.39 -2.12
CA VAL A 179 -4.22 23.33 -2.44
C VAL A 179 -3.03 23.03 -1.56
N LYS A 180 -1.85 22.97 -2.17
CA LYS A 180 -0.57 22.81 -1.47
C LYS A 180 0.28 24.05 -1.72
N PHE A 181 0.75 24.66 -0.64
CA PHE A 181 1.56 25.87 -0.67
C PHE A 181 3.06 25.52 -0.78
N ALA A 182 3.88 26.54 -1.07
CA ALA A 182 5.34 26.41 -1.22
C ALA A 182 6.04 25.88 0.04
N ASP A 183 5.46 26.11 1.22
CA ASP A 183 5.93 25.58 2.51
C ASP A 183 5.42 24.15 2.81
N PHE A 184 4.82 23.48 1.80
CA PHE A 184 4.24 22.15 1.87
C PHE A 184 3.00 22.00 2.76
N GLN A 185 2.47 23.10 3.33
CA GLN A 185 1.16 23.08 3.97
C GLN A 185 0.06 22.80 2.95
N GLN A 186 -0.99 22.12 3.38
CA GLN A 186 -2.11 21.71 2.54
C GLN A 186 -3.43 22.11 3.17
N ILE A 187 -4.33 22.65 2.35
CA ILE A 187 -5.76 22.82 2.68
C ILE A 187 -6.60 21.89 1.80
N THR A 188 -7.67 21.35 2.40
CA THR A 188 -8.68 20.45 1.79
C THR A 188 -10.05 20.74 2.36
#